data_AF-A0A922LZM0-F1
#
_entry.id   AF-A0A922LZM0-F1
#
_cell.length_a   1.000
_cell.length_b   1.000
_cell.length_c   1.000
_cell.angle_alpha   90.00
_cell.angle_beta   90.00
_cell.angle_gamma   90.00
#
_symmetry.space_group_name_H-M   'P 1'
#
loop_
_entity.id
_entity.type
_entity.pdbx_description
1 polymer ?
#
loop_
_entity_poly.entity_id
_entity_poly.type
_entity_poly.pdbx_seq_one_letter_code
_entity_poly.pdbx_strand_id
1 'polypeptide(L)'
;MVFTIIDINGKNDDVFIYFTDHGAPGLIAFPDDELYAKRFMATLKYLHRHKRYSRLVIYIEACESGSMFQGLLPSNLNIYATTAASPTESSYATFCDDPKIVACLADLYSYDWIVDSQTHQLTRRTLDQQYREVKRETNLSHVQRYGDTNMGKLHVGEFQGSRNKDSPENDEPPMKPKDFVASRDIPLHTLRRQIMMTNNGEDKNLLIEILGLKLKRRDFIEDTMKLVVKVMNNENKPIAKATIDQTLDCTESVYEQFKSKCFTLQQAPEVGGHLSTLYNYCAEGYTAETINEAIIKICN
;
A
#
# COMPACT_ATOMS: atom_id res chain seq x y z
N MET A 1 -14.70 -10.12 7.08
CA MET A 1 -13.82 -10.54 5.97
C MET A 1 -14.04 -12.03 5.73
N VAL A 2 -14.50 -12.45 4.55
CA VAL A 2 -14.61 -13.87 4.21
C VAL A 2 -13.25 -14.28 3.64
N PHE A 3 -12.44 -14.96 4.43
CA PHE A 3 -11.23 -15.60 3.92
C PHE A 3 -11.63 -16.95 3.34
N THR A 4 -11.73 -17.03 2.02
CA THR A 4 -11.64 -18.33 1.36
C THR A 4 -10.19 -18.76 1.48
N ILE A 5 -9.93 -19.82 2.24
CA ILE A 5 -8.63 -20.50 2.16
C ILE A 5 -8.54 -21.00 0.72
N ILE A 6 -7.62 -20.42 -0.06
CA ILE A 6 -7.26 -21.00 -1.34
C ILE A 6 -6.63 -22.35 -0.97
N ASP A 7 -7.38 -23.44 -1.15
CA ASP A 7 -6.80 -24.78 -1.17
C ASP A 7 -6.01 -24.87 -2.49
N ILE A 8 -4.80 -24.32 -2.46
CA ILE A 8 -3.92 -24.32 -3.61
C ILE A 8 -3.54 -25.78 -3.85
N ASN A 9 -4.16 -26.39 -4.86
CA ASN A 9 -4.18 -27.83 -5.16
C ASN A 9 -2.84 -28.35 -5.71
N GLY A 10 -1.76 -27.58 -5.53
CA GLY A 10 -0.39 -28.05 -5.55
C GLY A 10 0.47 -27.39 -6.64
N LYS A 11 1.63 -28.00 -6.86
CA LYS A 11 2.76 -27.54 -7.70
C LYS A 11 2.44 -27.15 -9.16
N ASN A 12 1.20 -27.30 -9.62
CA ASN A 12 0.77 -27.04 -10.99
C ASN A 12 -0.13 -25.80 -11.12
N ASP A 13 -0.53 -25.19 -10.00
CA ASP A 13 -1.47 -24.07 -10.00
C ASP A 13 -0.75 -22.74 -10.17
N ASP A 14 -1.30 -21.89 -11.03
CA ASP A 14 -0.90 -20.50 -11.14
C ASP A 14 -1.77 -19.68 -10.19
N VAL A 15 -1.13 -18.88 -9.33
CA VAL A 15 -1.81 -18.11 -8.29
C VAL A 15 -1.72 -16.63 -8.60
N PHE A 16 -2.84 -15.93 -8.51
CA PHE A 16 -2.89 -14.47 -8.56
C PHE A 16 -3.35 -13.93 -7.21
N ILE A 17 -2.56 -13.02 -6.64
CA ILE A 17 -2.88 -12.31 -5.40
C ILE A 17 -3.02 -10.83 -5.76
N TYR A 18 -4.15 -10.25 -5.43
CA TYR A 18 -4.37 -8.82 -5.50
C TYR A 18 -4.72 -8.30 -4.10
N PHE A 19 -3.98 -7.30 -3.65
CA PHE A 19 -4.22 -6.59 -2.39
C PHE A 19 -4.45 -5.11 -2.67
N THR A 20 -5.43 -4.52 -1.99
CA THR A 20 -5.75 -3.09 -2.03
C THR A 20 -6.16 -2.62 -0.63
N ASP A 21 -5.41 -1.67 -0.07
CA ASP A 21 -5.71 -0.92 1.16
C ASP A 21 -4.64 0.18 1.34
N HIS A 22 -4.51 0.72 2.55
CA HIS A 22 -3.40 1.53 2.99
C HIS A 22 -2.11 0.72 3.19
N GLY A 23 -1.00 1.45 3.19
CA GLY A 23 0.32 0.92 3.50
C GLY A 23 1.21 1.96 4.16
N ALA A 24 2.36 1.48 4.60
CA ALA A 24 3.47 2.27 5.10
C ALA A 24 4.78 1.50 4.82
N PRO A 25 5.96 2.12 4.98
CA PRO A 25 7.21 1.42 4.78
C PRO A 25 7.30 0.13 5.60
N GLY A 26 7.38 -1.01 4.92
CA GLY A 26 7.52 -2.34 5.51
C GLY A 26 6.22 -3.01 5.95
N LEU A 27 5.03 -2.47 5.63
CA LEU A 27 3.75 -3.13 5.93
C LEU A 27 2.62 -2.76 4.96
N ILE A 28 1.58 -3.59 4.98
CA ILE A 28 0.26 -3.29 4.43
C ILE A 28 -0.80 -3.43 5.52
N ALA A 29 -1.83 -2.58 5.49
CA ALA A 29 -2.83 -2.52 6.54
C ALA A 29 -3.99 -3.51 6.30
N PHE A 30 -4.48 -4.11 7.37
CA PHE A 30 -5.78 -4.78 7.43
C PHE A 30 -6.71 -3.93 8.32
N PRO A 31 -8.03 -4.18 8.29
CA PRO A 31 -8.99 -3.38 9.06
C PRO A 31 -8.69 -3.30 10.56
N ASP A 32 -8.16 -4.37 11.14
CA ASP A 32 -7.88 -4.48 12.59
C ASP A 32 -6.42 -4.86 12.92
N ASP A 33 -5.55 -5.00 11.91
CA ASP A 33 -4.17 -5.48 12.09
C ASP A 33 -3.27 -5.00 10.95
N GLU A 34 -1.97 -5.31 11.01
CA GLU A 34 -1.01 -4.99 9.95
C GLU A 34 -0.25 -6.26 9.52
N LEU A 35 0.01 -6.38 8.22
CA LEU A 35 0.89 -7.42 7.69
C LEU A 35 2.27 -6.83 7.36
N TYR A 36 3.23 -7.11 8.23
CA TYR A 36 4.63 -6.71 8.02
C TYR A 36 5.31 -7.51 6.89
N ALA A 37 6.19 -6.82 6.15
CA ALA A 37 6.91 -7.37 5.01
C ALA A 37 7.74 -8.62 5.37
N LYS A 38 8.35 -8.66 6.56
CA LYS A 38 9.13 -9.82 7.03
C LYS A 38 8.26 -11.09 7.10
N ARG A 39 7.07 -10.98 7.70
CA ARG A 39 6.11 -12.08 7.82
C ARG A 39 5.53 -12.48 6.47
N PHE A 40 5.20 -11.51 5.62
CA PHE A 40 4.71 -11.77 4.27
C PHE A 40 5.76 -12.55 3.45
N MET A 41 7.01 -12.10 3.46
CA MET A 41 8.10 -12.76 2.76
C MET A 41 8.44 -14.14 3.31
N ALA A 42 8.36 -14.35 4.62
CA ALA A 42 8.49 -15.67 5.23
C ALA A 42 7.39 -16.63 4.73
N THR A 43 6.17 -16.13 4.56
CA THR A 43 5.04 -16.88 4.03
C THR A 43 5.25 -17.25 2.56
N LEU A 44 5.69 -16.31 1.71
CA LEU A 44 5.99 -16.59 0.29
C LEU A 44 7.09 -17.65 0.13
N LYS A 45 8.15 -17.56 0.93
CA LYS A 45 9.23 -18.58 0.98
C LYS A 45 8.68 -19.93 1.46
N TYR A 46 7.80 -19.94 2.46
CA TYR A 46 7.15 -21.16 2.93
C TYR A 46 6.33 -21.82 1.81
N LEU A 47 5.49 -21.06 1.11
CA LEU A 47 4.66 -21.57 0.02
C LEU A 47 5.52 -22.16 -1.11
N HIS A 48 6.62 -21.48 -1.47
CA HIS A 48 7.57 -21.97 -2.48
C HIS A 48 8.21 -23.31 -2.08
N ARG A 49 8.79 -23.39 -0.87
CA ARG A 49 9.44 -24.61 -0.36
C ARG A 49 8.48 -25.81 -0.31
N HIS A 50 7.21 -25.56 -0.02
CA HIS A 50 6.18 -26.59 0.06
C HIS A 50 5.44 -26.82 -1.27
N LYS A 51 5.95 -26.27 -2.38
CA LYS A 51 5.42 -26.45 -3.73
C LYS A 51 3.91 -26.17 -3.80
N ARG A 52 3.48 -25.08 -3.15
CA ARG A 52 2.08 -24.67 -3.07
C ARG A 52 1.61 -23.89 -4.29
N TYR A 53 2.49 -23.61 -5.26
CA TYR A 53 2.15 -23.01 -6.55
C TYR A 53 3.21 -23.39 -7.58
N SER A 54 2.86 -23.29 -8.86
CA SER A 54 3.79 -23.32 -9.99
C SER A 54 4.43 -21.95 -10.19
N ARG A 55 3.56 -20.93 -10.34
CA ARG A 55 3.89 -19.52 -10.56
C ARG A 55 2.93 -18.65 -9.78
N LEU A 56 3.40 -17.52 -9.28
CA LEU A 56 2.59 -16.63 -8.46
C LEU A 56 2.76 -15.18 -8.91
N VAL A 57 1.66 -14.49 -9.15
CA VAL A 57 1.63 -13.06 -9.51
C VAL A 57 1.01 -12.28 -8.35
N ILE A 58 1.64 -11.19 -7.92
CA ILE A 58 1.17 -10.34 -6.81
C ILE A 58 1.03 -8.90 -7.26
N TYR A 59 -0.16 -8.34 -7.19
CA TYR A 59 -0.43 -6.91 -7.38
C TYR A 59 -0.76 -6.28 -6.03
N ILE A 60 -0.03 -5.23 -5.63
CA ILE A 60 -0.28 -4.48 -4.39
C ILE A 60 -0.60 -3.03 -4.71
N GLU A 61 -1.85 -2.63 -4.45
CA GLU A 61 -2.29 -1.25 -4.32
C GLU A 61 -2.16 -0.83 -2.85
N ALA A 62 -1.16 -0.02 -2.55
CA ALA A 62 -0.99 0.62 -1.24
C ALA A 62 0.09 1.70 -1.31
N CYS A 63 0.03 2.65 -0.37
CA CYS A 63 1.13 3.57 -0.08
C CYS A 63 2.40 2.77 0.27
N GLU A 64 3.53 3.22 -0.25
CA GLU A 64 4.85 2.61 -0.05
C GLU A 64 4.91 1.11 -0.36
N SER A 65 4.00 0.60 -1.19
CA SER A 65 3.87 -0.83 -1.52
C SER A 65 5.14 -1.47 -2.06
N GLY A 66 6.02 -0.71 -2.72
CA GLY A 66 7.34 -1.17 -3.14
C GLY A 66 8.22 -1.69 -1.98
N SER A 67 8.03 -1.16 -0.77
CA SER A 67 8.76 -1.57 0.44
C SER A 67 8.47 -3.02 0.86
N MET A 68 7.37 -3.61 0.38
CA MET A 68 7.02 -5.02 0.66
C MET A 68 7.95 -6.00 -0.06
N PHE A 69 8.69 -5.56 -1.09
CA PHE A 69 9.50 -6.43 -1.93
C PHE A 69 10.93 -5.95 -2.16
N GLN A 70 11.20 -4.63 -2.09
CA GLN A 70 12.52 -4.08 -2.39
C GLN A 70 13.61 -4.67 -1.47
N GLY A 71 14.59 -5.35 -2.07
CA GLY A 71 15.66 -6.03 -1.34
C GLY A 71 15.23 -7.31 -0.61
N LEU A 72 13.96 -7.72 -0.72
CA LEU A 72 13.37 -8.85 0.01
C LEU A 72 12.96 -10.02 -0.88
N LEU A 73 12.37 -9.74 -2.05
CA LEU A 73 11.84 -10.75 -2.98
C LEU A 73 12.93 -11.22 -3.97
N PRO A 74 13.49 -12.43 -3.82
CA PRO A 74 14.49 -12.93 -4.76
C PRO A 74 13.82 -13.43 -6.05
N SER A 75 14.58 -13.45 -7.14
CA SER A 75 14.11 -13.81 -8.47
C SER A 75 13.89 -15.31 -8.70
N ASN A 76 14.23 -16.17 -7.75
CA ASN A 76 14.17 -17.63 -7.90
C ASN A 76 12.97 -18.29 -7.20
N LEU A 77 11.93 -17.52 -6.86
CA LEU A 77 10.71 -18.04 -6.22
C LEU A 77 9.56 -18.32 -7.21
N ASN A 78 9.73 -18.04 -8.51
CA ASN A 78 8.62 -18.02 -9.48
C ASN A 78 7.49 -17.07 -9.03
N ILE A 79 7.88 -15.91 -8.50
CA ILE A 79 6.96 -14.84 -8.09
C ILE A 79 7.23 -13.62 -8.95
N TYR A 80 6.20 -13.07 -9.59
CA TYR A 80 6.22 -11.79 -10.27
C TYR A 80 5.35 -10.81 -9.49
N ALA A 81 5.91 -9.68 -9.04
CA ALA A 81 5.15 -8.71 -8.26
C ALA A 81 5.19 -7.33 -8.91
N THR A 82 4.06 -6.62 -8.86
CA THR A 82 3.96 -5.20 -9.19
C THR A 82 3.28 -4.43 -8.08
N THR A 83 3.70 -3.19 -7.89
CA THR A 83 3.23 -2.33 -6.80
C THR A 83 2.83 -0.97 -7.34
N ALA A 84 1.77 -0.38 -6.77
CA ALA A 84 1.27 0.93 -7.16
C ALA A 84 2.31 2.03 -6.98
N ALA A 85 3.08 1.97 -5.91
CA ALA A 85 4.02 3.01 -5.50
C ALA A 85 5.44 2.46 -5.27
N SER A 86 6.44 3.35 -5.35
CA SER A 86 7.79 3.09 -4.83
C SER A 86 7.77 2.97 -3.30
N PRO A 87 8.86 2.51 -2.65
CA PRO A 87 8.90 2.34 -1.20
C PRO A 87 8.77 3.63 -0.36
N THR A 88 8.71 4.81 -0.99
CA THR A 88 8.84 6.11 -0.30
C THR A 88 7.75 7.10 -0.66
N GLU A 89 6.68 6.68 -1.35
CA GLU A 89 5.60 7.55 -1.76
C GLU A 89 4.21 6.92 -1.54
N SER A 90 3.18 7.76 -1.55
CA SER A 90 1.78 7.35 -1.46
C SER A 90 1.27 6.76 -2.78
N SER A 91 0.23 5.93 -2.71
CA SER A 91 -0.67 5.70 -3.84
C SER A 91 -1.80 6.75 -3.86
N TYR A 92 -2.59 6.74 -4.95
CA TYR A 92 -3.60 7.77 -5.22
C TYR A 92 -4.95 7.14 -5.58
N ALA A 93 -6.00 7.74 -5.06
CA ALA A 93 -7.37 7.50 -5.49
C ALA A 93 -7.74 8.37 -6.71
N THR A 94 -8.78 7.94 -7.43
CA THR A 94 -9.39 8.63 -8.57
C THR A 94 -10.91 8.60 -8.48
N PHE A 95 -11.58 9.45 -9.27
CA PHE A 95 -13.03 9.64 -9.29
C PHE A 95 -13.58 10.10 -7.93
N CYS A 96 -12.90 11.03 -7.28
CA CYS A 96 -13.26 11.50 -5.94
C CYS A 96 -14.32 12.63 -5.91
N ASP A 97 -14.73 13.17 -7.06
CA ASP A 97 -15.66 14.30 -7.14
C ASP A 97 -17.03 13.95 -7.74
N ASP A 98 -17.43 12.67 -7.74
CA ASP A 98 -18.73 12.21 -8.28
C ASP A 98 -19.92 13.01 -7.71
N PRO A 99 -20.82 13.59 -8.52
CA PRO A 99 -21.85 14.51 -8.04
C PRO A 99 -22.87 13.90 -7.06
N LYS A 100 -22.93 12.57 -6.92
CA LYS A 100 -23.87 11.85 -6.05
C LYS A 100 -23.17 11.03 -4.97
N ILE A 101 -21.95 10.56 -5.23
CA ILE A 101 -21.18 9.72 -4.33
C ILE A 101 -20.07 10.53 -3.67
N VAL A 102 -19.99 10.47 -2.35
CA VAL A 102 -19.07 11.30 -1.57
C VAL A 102 -17.67 10.68 -1.43
N ALA A 103 -17.59 9.37 -1.66
CA ALA A 103 -16.35 8.61 -1.64
C ALA A 103 -15.64 8.63 -3.01
N CYS A 104 -14.33 8.42 -3.00
CA CYS A 104 -13.59 8.04 -4.20
C CYS A 104 -14.04 6.65 -4.66
N LEU A 105 -14.10 6.44 -5.98
CA LEU A 105 -14.66 5.20 -6.54
C LEU A 105 -13.61 4.16 -6.91
N ALA A 106 -12.34 4.55 -7.04
CA ALA A 106 -11.24 3.64 -7.36
C ALA A 106 -9.88 4.19 -6.89
N ASP A 107 -8.90 3.31 -6.82
CA ASP A 107 -7.48 3.66 -6.75
C ASP A 107 -6.86 3.66 -8.15
N LEU A 108 -5.94 4.57 -8.43
CA LEU A 108 -5.42 4.84 -9.78
C LEU A 108 -4.71 3.63 -10.39
N TYR A 109 -3.74 3.05 -9.68
CA TYR A 109 -3.02 1.86 -10.16
C TYR A 109 -4.00 0.69 -10.36
N SER A 110 -4.91 0.51 -9.41
CA SER A 110 -5.93 -0.53 -9.46
C SER A 110 -6.85 -0.39 -10.67
N TYR A 111 -7.33 0.83 -10.89
CA TYR A 111 -8.16 1.17 -12.04
C TYR A 111 -7.41 0.88 -13.35
N ASP A 112 -6.16 1.33 -13.46
CA ASP A 112 -5.37 1.21 -14.68
C ASP A 112 -5.13 -0.27 -15.06
N TRP A 113 -4.80 -1.15 -14.11
CA TRP A 113 -4.58 -2.57 -14.44
C TRP A 113 -5.89 -3.31 -14.72
N ILE A 114 -6.97 -2.98 -14.01
CA ILE A 114 -8.30 -3.57 -14.24
C ILE A 114 -8.80 -3.18 -15.64
N VAL A 115 -8.67 -1.90 -16.01
CA VAL A 115 -9.06 -1.41 -17.33
C VAL A 115 -8.20 -2.01 -18.43
N ASP A 116 -6.88 -2.13 -18.23
CA ASP A 116 -6.01 -2.84 -19.18
C ASP A 116 -6.54 -4.27 -19.41
N SER A 117 -6.88 -4.97 -18.33
CA SER A 117 -7.40 -6.34 -18.42
C SER A 117 -8.79 -6.45 -19.06
N GLN A 118 -9.63 -5.42 -18.91
CA GLN A 118 -10.98 -5.37 -19.52
C GLN A 118 -10.95 -5.01 -21.00
N THR A 119 -9.93 -4.29 -21.46
CA THR A 119 -9.87 -3.72 -22.81
C THR A 119 -8.93 -4.48 -23.74
N HIS A 120 -8.25 -5.51 -23.25
CA HIS A 120 -7.30 -6.30 -24.03
C HIS A 120 -7.60 -7.79 -23.97
N GLN A 121 -7.25 -8.49 -25.06
CA GLN A 121 -7.25 -9.95 -25.10
C GLN A 121 -6.16 -10.52 -24.19
N LEU A 122 -6.55 -10.98 -23.00
CA LEU A 122 -5.64 -11.46 -21.96
C LEU A 122 -4.78 -12.66 -22.37
N THR A 123 -5.22 -13.46 -23.35
CA THR A 123 -4.48 -14.57 -23.95
C THR A 123 -3.30 -14.12 -24.82
N ARG A 124 -3.23 -12.82 -25.16
CA ARG A 124 -2.16 -12.21 -25.98
C ARG A 124 -1.41 -11.11 -25.23
N ARG A 125 -2.05 -10.48 -24.25
CA ARG A 125 -1.46 -9.46 -23.37
C ARG A 125 -0.46 -10.12 -22.40
N THR A 126 0.81 -9.71 -22.40
CA THR A 126 1.79 -10.22 -21.43
C THR A 126 1.79 -9.41 -20.13
N LEU A 127 2.26 -10.00 -19.03
CA LEU A 127 2.44 -9.30 -17.76
C LEU A 127 3.31 -8.05 -17.89
N ASP A 128 4.37 -8.12 -18.71
CA ASP A 128 5.24 -6.97 -18.99
C ASP A 128 4.58 -5.87 -19.81
N GLN A 129 3.69 -6.23 -20.73
CA GLN A 129 2.93 -5.26 -21.50
C GLN A 129 1.94 -4.53 -20.59
N GLN A 130 1.18 -5.26 -19.76
CA GLN A 130 0.30 -4.68 -18.75
C GLN A 130 1.09 -3.79 -17.78
N TYR A 131 2.22 -4.26 -17.23
CA TYR A 131 3.05 -3.46 -16.33
C TYR A 131 3.51 -2.13 -16.94
N ARG A 132 3.95 -2.13 -18.20
CA ARG A 132 4.42 -0.89 -18.86
C ARG A 132 3.28 0.09 -19.14
N GLU A 133 2.10 -0.43 -19.46
CA GLU A 133 0.90 0.37 -19.66
C GLU A 133 0.45 1.01 -18.34
N VAL A 134 0.27 0.18 -17.30
CA VAL A 134 -0.12 0.64 -15.97
C VAL A 134 0.89 1.65 -15.43
N LYS A 135 2.20 1.41 -15.59
CA LYS A 135 3.24 2.37 -15.21
C LYS A 135 3.14 3.71 -15.96
N ARG A 136 2.64 3.71 -17.19
CA ARG A 136 2.47 4.94 -17.99
C ARG A 136 1.23 5.71 -17.57
N GLU A 137 0.11 5.01 -17.33
CA GLU A 137 -1.17 5.61 -16.98
C GLU A 137 -1.22 6.06 -15.51
N THR A 138 -0.61 5.30 -14.59
CA THR A 138 -0.48 5.63 -13.17
C THR A 138 0.63 6.67 -12.96
N ASN A 139 0.39 7.91 -13.36
CA ASN A 139 1.41 8.96 -13.43
C ASN A 139 1.62 9.77 -12.12
N LEU A 140 0.89 9.47 -11.05
CA LEU A 140 0.99 10.14 -9.75
C LEU A 140 1.89 9.42 -8.74
N SER A 141 2.34 8.20 -9.09
CA SER A 141 3.26 7.39 -8.28
C SER A 141 4.11 6.52 -9.20
N HIS A 142 5.19 5.94 -8.70
CA HIS A 142 6.11 5.16 -9.51
C HIS A 142 5.82 3.67 -9.38
N VAL A 143 5.03 3.13 -10.30
CA VAL A 143 4.73 1.69 -10.38
C VAL A 143 6.03 0.86 -10.50
N GLN A 144 6.24 -0.06 -9.56
CA GLN A 144 7.44 -0.91 -9.50
C GLN A 144 7.15 -2.36 -9.88
N ARG A 145 8.21 -3.11 -10.18
CA ARG A 145 8.18 -4.53 -10.52
C ARG A 145 9.32 -5.27 -9.84
N TYR A 146 9.04 -6.43 -9.24
CA TYR A 146 9.98 -7.23 -8.45
C TYR A 146 9.87 -8.74 -8.75
N GLY A 147 10.82 -9.51 -8.24
CA GLY A 147 10.83 -10.98 -8.33
C GLY A 147 11.41 -11.52 -9.63
N ASP A 148 10.84 -12.62 -10.14
CA ASP A 148 11.24 -13.25 -11.39
C ASP A 148 10.69 -12.47 -12.59
N THR A 149 11.49 -11.55 -13.11
CA THR A 149 11.11 -10.73 -14.26
C THR A 149 10.97 -11.53 -15.56
N ASN A 150 11.47 -12.77 -15.64
CA ASN A 150 11.25 -13.62 -16.82
C ASN A 150 9.79 -14.02 -16.97
N MET A 151 9.05 -14.09 -15.86
CA MET A 151 7.60 -14.31 -15.87
C MET A 151 6.85 -13.19 -16.60
N GLY A 152 7.46 -12.02 -16.80
CA GLY A 152 6.91 -10.92 -17.59
C GLY A 152 6.45 -11.28 -19.01
N LYS A 153 7.01 -12.36 -19.58
CA LYS A 153 6.66 -12.89 -20.91
C LYS A 153 5.37 -13.71 -20.91
N LEU A 154 4.90 -14.14 -19.75
CA LEU A 154 3.67 -14.91 -19.60
C LEU A 154 2.45 -14.04 -19.86
N HIS A 155 1.37 -14.67 -20.28
CA HIS A 155 0.12 -13.98 -20.60
C HIS A 155 -0.68 -13.69 -19.34
N VAL A 156 -1.31 -12.51 -19.29
CA VAL A 156 -2.18 -12.10 -18.17
C VAL A 156 -3.31 -13.11 -17.97
N GLY A 157 -3.82 -13.68 -19.06
CA GLY A 157 -4.88 -14.70 -19.04
C GLY A 157 -4.50 -16.02 -18.37
N GLU A 158 -3.21 -16.26 -18.10
CA GLU A 158 -2.78 -17.41 -17.29
C GLU A 158 -3.09 -17.22 -15.79
N PHE A 159 -3.31 -15.97 -15.36
CA PHE A 159 -3.49 -15.59 -13.95
C PHE A 159 -4.85 -14.94 -13.66
N GLN A 160 -5.40 -14.19 -14.61
CA GLN A 160 -6.63 -13.39 -14.42
C GLN A 160 -7.82 -13.90 -15.24
N GLY A 161 -7.72 -15.06 -15.90
CA GLY A 161 -8.76 -15.57 -16.79
C GLY A 161 -8.68 -17.07 -17.05
N SER A 162 -9.58 -17.56 -17.88
CA SER A 162 -9.50 -18.94 -18.39
C SER A 162 -8.61 -19.00 -19.62
N ARG A 163 -7.66 -19.93 -19.64
CA ARG A 163 -6.68 -20.14 -20.74
C ARG A 163 -7.30 -20.26 -22.15
N ASN A 164 -8.60 -20.53 -22.26
CA ASN A 164 -9.32 -20.83 -23.50
C ASN A 164 -10.52 -19.90 -23.79
N LYS A 165 -10.67 -18.77 -23.07
CA LYS A 165 -11.78 -17.84 -23.34
C LYS A 165 -11.24 -16.45 -23.64
N ASP A 166 -11.66 -15.92 -24.79
CA ASP A 166 -11.51 -14.52 -25.09
C ASP A 166 -12.29 -13.71 -24.06
N SER A 167 -11.64 -12.65 -23.54
CA SER A 167 -12.33 -11.69 -22.68
C SER A 167 -13.27 -10.88 -23.59
N PRO A 168 -14.53 -10.64 -23.19
CA PRO A 168 -15.40 -9.78 -23.97
C PRO A 168 -14.75 -8.39 -24.04
N GLU A 169 -14.43 -7.92 -25.25
CA GLU A 169 -14.08 -6.53 -25.47
C GLU A 169 -15.34 -5.71 -25.15
N ASN A 170 -15.28 -4.87 -24.12
CA ASN A 170 -16.34 -3.90 -23.86
C ASN A 170 -16.27 -2.83 -24.95
N ASP A 171 -17.38 -2.61 -25.67
CA ASP A 171 -17.45 -1.64 -26.77
C ASP A 171 -17.37 -0.18 -26.29
N GLU A 172 -17.71 0.10 -25.03
CA GLU A 172 -17.61 1.44 -24.48
C GLU A 172 -16.20 1.76 -23.97
N PRO A 173 -15.61 2.90 -24.39
CA PRO A 173 -14.29 3.29 -23.92
C PRO A 173 -14.33 3.56 -22.41
N PRO A 174 -13.31 3.08 -21.66
CA PRO A 174 -13.23 3.33 -20.22
C PRO A 174 -13.15 4.83 -19.93
N MET A 175 -13.79 5.24 -18.82
CA MET A 175 -13.73 6.63 -18.37
C MET A 175 -12.30 7.02 -18.00
N LYS A 176 -11.82 8.16 -18.49
CA LYS A 176 -10.47 8.63 -18.12
C LYS A 176 -10.41 8.96 -16.62
N PRO A 177 -9.39 8.47 -15.89
CA PRO A 177 -9.14 8.86 -14.51
C PRO A 177 -9.09 10.38 -14.34
N LYS A 178 -9.66 10.86 -13.23
CA LYS A 178 -9.72 12.28 -12.86
C LYS A 178 -9.90 12.42 -11.35
N ASP A 179 -9.94 13.66 -10.86
CA ASP A 179 -10.30 13.98 -9.47
C ASP A 179 -9.44 13.20 -8.47
N PHE A 180 -8.12 13.35 -8.62
CA PHE A 180 -7.14 12.54 -7.89
C PHE A 180 -6.91 13.04 -6.48
N VAL A 181 -6.81 12.11 -5.53
CA VAL A 181 -6.55 12.42 -4.12
C VAL A 181 -5.52 11.43 -3.59
N ALA A 182 -4.47 11.91 -2.92
CA ALA A 182 -3.52 11.03 -2.25
C ALA A 182 -4.26 10.20 -1.18
N SER A 183 -3.95 8.91 -1.06
CA SER A 183 -4.70 7.98 -0.19
C SER A 183 -4.88 8.50 1.24
N ARG A 184 -3.86 9.17 1.79
CA ARG A 184 -3.87 9.75 3.15
C ARG A 184 -4.80 10.95 3.34
N ASP A 185 -5.11 11.67 2.26
CA ASP A 185 -5.95 12.87 2.30
C ASP A 185 -7.44 12.56 2.04
N ILE A 186 -7.78 11.33 1.63
CA ILE A 186 -9.15 10.91 1.31
C ILE A 186 -10.13 11.24 2.45
N PRO A 187 -9.86 10.96 3.74
CA PRO A 187 -10.83 11.28 4.81
C PRO A 187 -11.16 12.77 4.93
N LEU A 188 -10.17 13.65 4.69
CA LEU A 188 -10.37 15.10 4.70
C LEU A 188 -11.11 15.56 3.43
N HIS A 189 -10.78 14.97 2.28
CA HIS A 189 -11.47 15.23 1.02
C HIS A 189 -12.95 14.84 1.09
N THR A 190 -13.26 13.61 1.52
CA THR A 190 -14.64 13.12 1.72
C THR A 190 -15.43 14.05 2.64
N LEU A 191 -14.83 14.52 3.74
CA LEU A 191 -15.53 15.43 4.65
C LEU A 191 -15.81 16.79 4.01
N ARG A 192 -14.86 17.35 3.24
CA ARG A 192 -15.09 18.57 2.44
C ARG A 192 -16.21 18.38 1.42
N ARG A 193 -16.25 17.21 0.78
CA ARG A 193 -17.32 16.83 -0.15
C ARG A 193 -18.68 16.77 0.54
N GLN A 194 -18.78 16.16 1.73
CA GLN A 194 -20.01 16.16 2.53
C GLN A 194 -20.49 17.58 2.85
N ILE A 195 -19.59 18.48 3.23
CA ILE A 195 -19.90 19.90 3.53
C ILE A 195 -20.42 20.63 2.29
N MET A 196 -19.87 20.34 1.11
CA MET A 196 -20.28 20.98 -0.15
C MET A 196 -21.62 20.45 -0.67
N MET A 197 -21.92 19.16 -0.43
CA MET A 197 -23.11 18.50 -0.97
C MET A 197 -24.34 18.63 -0.07
N THR A 198 -24.19 18.94 1.22
CA THR A 198 -25.33 19.11 2.12
C THR A 198 -26.01 20.47 1.94
N ASN A 199 -27.35 20.44 1.89
CA ASN A 199 -28.19 21.64 1.89
C ASN A 199 -28.72 21.98 3.30
N ASN A 200 -28.47 21.11 4.29
CA ASN A 200 -28.88 21.34 5.67
C ASN A 200 -27.83 22.18 6.39
N GLY A 201 -28.23 23.35 6.89
CA GLY A 201 -27.35 24.28 7.60
C GLY A 201 -26.79 23.72 8.91
N GLU A 202 -27.56 22.92 9.64
CA GLU A 202 -27.11 22.30 10.90
C GLU A 202 -26.06 21.22 10.63
N ASP A 203 -26.34 20.32 9.68
CA ASP A 203 -25.38 19.29 9.26
C ASP A 203 -24.08 19.93 8.75
N LYS A 204 -24.20 21.02 7.97
CA LYS A 204 -23.04 21.75 7.47
C LYS A 204 -22.16 22.29 8.59
N ASN A 205 -22.76 22.91 9.61
CA ASN A 205 -22.01 23.44 10.75
C ASN A 205 -21.32 22.32 11.53
N LEU A 206 -22.03 21.21 11.79
CA LEU A 206 -21.47 20.05 12.47
C LEU A 206 -20.29 19.44 11.69
N LEU A 207 -20.41 19.28 10.37
CA LEU A 207 -19.34 18.74 9.53
C LEU A 207 -18.11 19.67 9.51
N ILE A 208 -18.31 20.98 9.53
CA ILE A 208 -17.21 21.96 9.65
C ILE A 208 -16.49 21.81 11.00
N GLU A 209 -17.22 21.61 12.09
CA GLU A 209 -16.61 21.34 13.40
C GLU A 209 -15.81 20.03 13.40
N ILE A 210 -16.36 18.96 12.82
CA ILE A 210 -15.67 17.67 12.65
C ILE A 210 -14.40 17.85 11.80
N LEU A 211 -14.45 18.67 10.74
CA LEU A 211 -13.29 18.96 9.90
C LEU A 211 -12.21 19.68 10.71
N GLY A 212 -12.59 20.65 11.52
CA GLY A 212 -11.70 21.34 12.45
C GLY A 212 -11.02 20.37 13.42
N LEU A 213 -11.74 19.39 13.97
CA LEU A 213 -11.18 18.36 14.85
C LEU A 213 -10.19 17.43 14.12
N LYS A 214 -10.51 17.01 12.88
CA LYS A 214 -9.60 16.18 12.08
C LYS A 214 -8.32 16.92 11.70
N LEU A 215 -8.41 18.20 11.34
CA LEU A 215 -7.24 19.03 11.05
C LEU A 215 -6.37 19.21 12.30
N LYS A 216 -6.97 19.54 13.45
CA LYS A 216 -6.23 19.62 14.73
C LYS A 216 -5.52 18.31 15.07
N ARG A 217 -6.16 17.16 14.82
CA ARG A 217 -5.53 15.85 15.03
C ARG A 217 -4.34 15.65 14.11
N ARG A 218 -4.45 16.00 12.83
CA ARG A 218 -3.34 15.94 11.87
C ARG A 218 -2.16 16.82 12.32
N ASP A 219 -2.43 18.04 12.76
CA ASP A 219 -1.40 18.93 13.30
C ASP A 219 -0.75 18.33 14.57
N PHE A 220 -1.57 17.75 15.46
CA PHE A 220 -1.08 17.09 16.67
C PHE A 220 -0.19 15.88 16.37
N ILE A 221 -0.52 15.06 15.37
CA ILE A 221 0.32 13.94 14.91
C ILE A 221 1.65 14.47 14.36
N GLU A 222 1.60 15.51 13.53
CA GLU A 222 2.80 16.12 12.95
C GLU A 222 3.72 16.68 14.04
N ASP A 223 3.17 17.41 15.01
CA ASP A 223 3.93 18.00 16.11
C ASP A 223 4.49 16.94 17.06
N THR A 224 3.74 15.87 17.33
CA THR A 224 4.22 14.69 18.07
C THR A 224 5.46 14.12 17.39
N MET A 225 5.40 13.93 16.06
CA MET A 225 6.53 13.38 15.30
C MET A 225 7.72 14.33 15.25
N LYS A 226 7.51 15.65 15.15
CA LYS A 226 8.59 16.65 15.28
C LYS A 226 9.28 16.56 16.63
N LEU A 227 8.53 16.32 17.72
CA LEU A 227 9.11 16.14 19.04
C LEU A 227 9.91 14.85 19.16
N VAL A 228 9.43 13.74 18.59
CA VAL A 228 10.19 12.48 18.51
C VAL A 228 11.51 12.71 17.77
N VAL A 229 11.47 13.35 16.60
CA VAL A 229 12.69 13.70 15.84
C VAL A 229 13.64 14.58 16.66
N LYS A 230 13.10 15.57 17.39
CA LYS A 230 13.90 16.44 18.27
C LYS A 230 14.60 15.66 19.38
N VAL A 231 13.96 14.65 19.96
CA VAL A 231 14.59 13.77 20.95
C VAL A 231 15.69 12.95 20.29
N MET A 232 15.38 12.28 19.17
CA MET A 232 16.33 11.46 18.41
C MET A 232 17.56 12.23 17.92
N ASN A 233 17.45 13.52 17.64
CA ASN A 233 18.59 14.35 17.25
C ASN A 233 19.66 14.52 18.35
N ASN A 234 19.33 14.23 19.62
CA ASN A 234 20.31 14.24 20.72
C ASN A 234 20.97 12.88 20.94
N GLU A 235 20.48 11.84 20.26
CA GLU A 235 21.05 10.50 20.34
C GLU A 235 22.33 10.40 19.50
N ASN A 236 23.24 9.52 19.91
CA ASN A 236 24.46 9.29 19.15
C ASN A 236 24.11 8.59 17.84
N LYS A 237 24.51 9.19 16.72
CA LYS A 237 24.32 8.60 15.39
C LYS A 237 25.02 7.24 15.30
N PRO A 238 24.34 6.18 14.82
CA PRO A 238 24.96 4.90 14.57
C PRO A 238 26.13 5.01 13.59
N ILE A 239 27.13 4.16 13.77
CA ILE A 239 28.35 4.14 12.94
C ILE A 239 28.11 3.41 11.60
N ALA A 240 27.14 2.48 11.57
CA ALA A 240 26.82 1.68 10.41
C ALA A 240 25.31 1.57 10.22
N LYS A 241 24.88 1.52 8.95
CA LYS A 241 23.49 1.25 8.58
C LYS A 241 23.09 -0.17 8.91
N ALA A 242 21.82 -0.39 9.23
CA ALA A 242 21.27 -1.70 9.45
C ALA A 242 21.19 -2.51 8.14
N THR A 243 21.31 -3.83 8.25
CA THR A 243 20.87 -4.73 7.17
C THR A 243 19.36 -4.68 7.03
N ILE A 244 18.82 -5.09 5.88
CA ILE A 244 17.36 -5.07 5.67
C ILE A 244 16.59 -5.91 6.69
N ASP A 245 17.16 -7.03 7.15
CA ASP A 245 16.53 -7.88 8.15
C ASP A 245 16.47 -7.20 9.53
N GLN A 246 17.57 -6.55 9.93
CA GLN A 246 17.63 -5.74 11.15
C GLN A 246 16.70 -4.53 11.08
N THR A 247 16.61 -3.87 9.92
CA THR A 247 15.67 -2.76 9.71
C THR A 247 14.25 -3.23 9.95
N LEU A 248 13.84 -4.36 9.36
CA LEU A 248 12.48 -4.87 9.51
C LEU A 248 12.16 -5.29 10.95
N ASP A 249 13.10 -5.92 11.66
CA ASP A 249 12.92 -6.26 13.08
C ASP A 249 12.76 -5.02 13.96
N CYS A 250 13.57 -3.99 13.69
CA CYS A 250 13.46 -2.71 14.38
C CYS A 250 12.12 -2.03 14.05
N THR A 251 11.73 -1.99 12.77
CA THR A 251 10.50 -1.36 12.29
C THR A 251 9.27 -1.97 12.95
N GLU A 252 9.17 -3.30 13.01
CA GLU A 252 8.04 -3.99 13.65
C GLU A 252 7.92 -3.59 15.13
N SER A 253 9.03 -3.65 15.89
CA SER A 253 9.02 -3.23 17.30
C SER A 253 8.63 -1.76 17.50
N VAL A 254 9.18 -0.87 16.68
CA VAL A 254 8.97 0.57 16.78
C VAL A 254 7.55 0.97 16.41
N TYR A 255 7.00 0.36 15.37
CA TYR A 255 5.63 0.63 14.95
C TYR A 255 4.61 0.12 15.97
N GLU A 256 4.82 -1.05 16.57
CA GLU A 256 3.95 -1.52 17.66
C GLU A 256 3.99 -0.58 18.88
N GLN A 257 5.17 -0.06 19.23
CA GLN A 257 5.29 0.94 20.29
C GLN A 257 4.55 2.24 19.93
N PHE A 258 4.71 2.73 18.69
CA PHE A 258 4.02 3.94 18.22
C PHE A 258 2.51 3.76 18.19
N LYS A 259 2.03 2.61 17.68
CA LYS A 259 0.62 2.21 17.66
C LYS A 259 0.04 2.17 19.08
N SER A 260 0.78 1.60 20.02
CA SER A 260 0.34 1.46 21.42
C SER A 260 0.33 2.78 22.20
N LYS A 261 1.24 3.71 21.90
CA LYS A 261 1.44 4.93 22.71
C LYS A 261 0.92 6.21 22.07
N CYS A 262 1.03 6.32 20.76
CA CYS A 262 0.68 7.55 20.04
C CYS A 262 -0.63 7.35 19.27
N PHE A 263 -0.54 6.83 18.04
CA PHE A 263 -1.65 6.80 17.09
C PHE A 263 -1.59 5.53 16.23
N THR A 264 -2.76 5.08 15.81
CA THR A 264 -2.92 3.95 14.89
C THR A 264 -3.20 4.43 13.46
N LEU A 265 -2.85 3.61 12.46
CA LEU A 265 -3.18 3.88 11.05
C LEU A 265 -4.70 3.94 10.84
N GLN A 266 -5.46 3.10 11.53
CA GLN A 266 -6.92 3.01 11.44
C GLN A 266 -7.59 4.28 11.97
N GLN A 267 -7.04 4.89 13.03
CA GLN A 267 -7.55 6.18 13.52
C GLN A 267 -7.27 7.31 12.53
N ALA A 268 -6.08 7.31 11.91
CA ALA A 268 -5.54 8.43 11.15
C ALA A 268 -4.59 7.94 10.04
N PRO A 269 -5.05 7.78 8.79
CA PRO A 269 -4.21 7.31 7.67
C PRO A 269 -2.97 8.18 7.42
N GLU A 270 -3.02 9.46 7.79
CA GLU A 270 -1.89 10.39 7.75
C GLU A 270 -0.67 9.91 8.57
N VAL A 271 -0.88 9.08 9.60
CA VAL A 271 0.19 8.44 10.40
C VAL A 271 1.18 7.70 9.51
N GLY A 272 0.70 7.02 8.46
CA GLY A 272 1.57 6.25 7.56
C GLY A 272 2.69 7.08 6.93
N GLY A 273 2.44 8.38 6.69
CA GLY A 273 3.44 9.28 6.12
C GLY A 273 4.60 9.54 7.09
N HIS A 274 4.31 9.52 8.38
CA HIS A 274 5.30 9.74 9.43
C HIS A 274 6.05 8.46 9.82
N LEU A 275 5.48 7.28 9.59
CA LEU A 275 6.14 6.00 9.83
C LEU A 275 7.44 5.86 9.00
N SER A 276 7.53 6.52 7.84
CA SER A 276 8.75 6.60 7.05
C SER A 276 9.97 7.15 7.83
N THR A 277 9.74 8.11 8.72
CA THR A 277 10.79 8.67 9.60
C THR A 277 11.32 7.60 10.55
N LEU A 278 10.42 6.83 11.18
CA LEU A 278 10.78 5.76 12.11
C LEU A 278 11.49 4.61 11.38
N TYR A 279 11.00 4.23 10.20
CA TYR A 279 11.68 3.28 9.32
C TYR A 279 13.10 3.72 8.98
N ASN A 280 13.30 5.00 8.68
CA ASN A 280 14.62 5.54 8.34
C ASN A 280 15.58 5.47 9.53
N TYR A 281 15.13 5.74 10.76
CA TYR A 281 15.98 5.52 11.95
C TYR A 281 16.41 4.06 12.09
N CYS A 282 15.49 3.12 11.91
CA CYS A 282 15.85 1.70 11.89
C CYS A 282 16.88 1.39 10.78
N ALA A 283 16.68 1.90 9.56
CA ALA A 283 17.58 1.70 8.44
C ALA A 283 18.97 2.35 8.64
N GLU A 284 19.02 3.47 9.36
CA GLU A 284 20.26 4.15 9.75
C GLU A 284 21.02 3.41 10.86
N GLY A 285 20.44 2.38 11.47
CA GLY A 285 21.09 1.54 12.47
C GLY A 285 20.78 1.92 13.92
N TYR A 286 19.79 2.79 14.16
CA TYR A 286 19.32 3.05 15.53
C TYR A 286 18.63 1.79 16.06
N THR A 287 18.80 1.53 17.36
CA THR A 287 18.15 0.39 18.00
C THR A 287 16.67 0.70 18.24
N ALA A 288 15.83 -0.34 18.23
CA ALA A 288 14.43 -0.20 18.58
C ALA A 288 14.24 0.37 19.99
N GLU A 289 15.10 0.00 20.94
CA GLU A 289 15.08 0.52 22.32
C GLU A 289 15.21 2.05 22.33
N THR A 290 16.24 2.60 21.68
CA THR A 290 16.47 4.05 21.59
C THR A 290 15.27 4.79 20.99
N ILE A 291 14.71 4.25 19.90
CA ILE A 291 13.56 4.89 19.23
C ILE A 291 12.30 4.78 20.11
N ASN A 292 12.09 3.64 20.75
CA ASN A 292 10.95 3.40 21.64
C ASN A 292 10.98 4.29 22.88
N GLU A 293 12.16 4.55 23.46
CA GLU A 293 12.31 5.50 24.56
C GLU A 293 11.88 6.92 24.14
N ALA A 294 12.26 7.36 22.95
CA ALA A 294 11.84 8.65 22.40
C ALA A 294 10.31 8.70 22.20
N ILE A 295 9.72 7.64 21.64
CA ILE A 295 8.26 7.51 21.47
C ILE A 295 7.55 7.57 22.82
N ILE A 296 7.98 6.76 23.79
CA ILE A 296 7.40 6.71 25.13
C ILE A 296 7.48 8.07 25.80
N LYS A 297 8.62 8.76 25.70
CA LYS A 297 8.81 10.07 26.32
C LYS A 297 7.84 11.14 25.80
N ILE A 298 7.46 11.06 24.53
CA ILE A 298 6.59 12.06 23.89
C ILE A 298 5.11 11.67 24.00
N CYS A 299 4.77 10.38 23.94
CA CYS A 299 3.39 9.91 23.83
C CYS A 299 2.81 9.27 25.09
N ASN A 300 3.56 9.14 26.19
CA ASN A 300 2.99 8.73 27.49
C ASN A 300 2.21 9.85 28.18
#